data_AF-A0AAD5E8R2-F1
#
_entry.id   AF-A0AAD5E8R2-F1
#
_cell.length_a   1.000
_cell.length_b   1.000
_cell.length_c   1.000
_cell.angle_alpha   90.00
_cell.angle_beta   90.00
_cell.angle_gamma   90.00
#
_symmetry.space_group_name_H-M   'P 1'
#
loop_
_entity.id
_entity.type
_entity.pdbx_description
1 polymer ?
#
loop_
_entity_poly.entity_id
_entity_poly.type
_entity_poly.pdbx_seq_one_letter_code
_entity_poly.pdbx_strand_id
1 'polypeptide(L)'
;QLFGMSERTLVDFVIATAQSAKSPEALFMSLQAADIPATDQARRFAHDLFARVPRKVKASSTEKAQRKREEAEVSKMRKANESYSLLLEDD
;
A
#
# COMPACT_ATOMS: atom_id res chain seq x y z
N GLN A 1 -32.41 -3.33 14.41
CA GLN A 1 -32.21 -2.32 13.35
C GLN A 1 -30.71 -2.21 13.07
N LEU A 2 -30.25 -2.72 11.93
CA LEU A 2 -28.84 -2.80 11.52
C LEU A 2 -28.49 -1.66 10.55
N PHE A 3 -28.86 -0.43 10.89
CA PHE A 3 -28.66 0.73 10.02
C PHE A 3 -27.73 1.80 10.61
N GLY A 4 -27.24 1.62 11.84
CA GLY A 4 -26.22 2.49 12.45
C GLY A 4 -24.78 1.93 12.38
N MET A 5 -24.61 0.62 12.18
CA MET A 5 -23.28 -0.03 12.00
C MET A 5 -22.95 -0.33 10.54
N SER A 6 -23.95 -0.38 9.66
CA SER A 6 -23.83 -0.90 8.31
C SER A 6 -23.04 0.00 7.37
N GLU A 7 -23.05 1.31 7.56
CA GLU A 7 -22.28 2.22 6.71
C GLU A 7 -20.78 2.04 6.90
N ARG A 8 -20.31 1.91 8.15
CA ARG A 8 -18.89 1.63 8.43
C ARG A 8 -18.47 0.28 7.87
N THR A 9 -19.27 -0.77 8.09
CA THR A 9 -19.01 -2.11 7.55
C THR A 9 -18.98 -2.11 6.02
N LEU A 10 -19.85 -1.33 5.37
CA LEU A 10 -19.87 -1.19 3.92
C LEU A 10 -18.63 -0.44 3.41
N VAL A 11 -18.21 0.63 4.09
CA VAL A 11 -16.98 1.36 3.77
C VAL A 11 -15.76 0.45 3.92
N ASP A 12 -15.66 -0.30 5.02
CA ASP A 12 -14.58 -1.25 5.26
C ASP A 12 -14.55 -2.36 4.21
N PHE A 13 -15.72 -2.89 3.84
CA PHE A 13 -15.86 -3.85 2.75
C PHE A 13 -15.34 -3.26 1.43
N VAL A 14 -15.80 -2.06 1.05
CA VAL A 14 -15.39 -1.38 -0.19
C VAL A 14 -13.88 -1.12 -0.22
N ILE A 15 -13.28 -0.69 0.89
CA ILE A 15 -11.84 -0.49 1.01
C ILE A 15 -11.09 -1.83 0.89
N ALA A 16 -11.53 -2.88 1.57
CA ALA A 16 -10.91 -4.21 1.50
C ALA A 16 -11.00 -4.81 0.09
N THR A 17 -12.14 -4.67 -0.59
CA THR A 17 -12.32 -5.08 -1.99
C THR A 17 -11.40 -4.28 -2.92
N ALA A 18 -11.28 -2.97 -2.72
CA ALA A 18 -10.36 -2.13 -3.49
C ALA A 18 -8.88 -2.49 -3.27
N GLN A 19 -8.50 -2.83 -2.04
CA GLN A 19 -7.13 -3.25 -1.71
C GLN A 19 -6.75 -4.60 -2.33
N SER A 20 -7.71 -5.51 -2.49
CA SER A 20 -7.49 -6.86 -3.03
C SER A 20 -7.69 -6.96 -4.55
N ALA A 21 -8.37 -5.99 -5.17
CA ALA A 21 -8.61 -5.96 -6.61
C ALA A 21 -7.31 -5.85 -7.43
N LYS A 22 -7.26 -6.57 -8.55
CA LYS A 22 -6.11 -6.57 -9.48
C LYS A 22 -6.18 -5.44 -10.52
N SER A 23 -7.37 -4.91 -10.78
CA SER A 23 -7.63 -3.82 -11.71
C SER A 23 -8.88 -3.04 -11.26
N PRO A 24 -9.06 -1.79 -11.72
CA PRO A 24 -10.28 -1.02 -11.48
C PRO A 24 -11.54 -1.77 -11.94
N GLU A 25 -11.41 -2.53 -13.02
CA GLU A 25 -12.54 -3.26 -13.61
C GLU A 25 -12.92 -4.48 -12.78
N ALA A 26 -11.93 -5.15 -12.18
CA ALA A 26 -12.19 -6.21 -11.21
C ALA A 26 -12.91 -5.67 -9.96
N LEU A 27 -12.53 -4.48 -9.49
CA LEU A 27 -13.22 -3.79 -8.39
C LEU A 27 -14.67 -3.45 -8.76
N PHE A 28 -14.89 -2.91 -9.97
CA PHE A 28 -16.23 -2.60 -10.46
C PHE A 28 -17.12 -3.85 -10.55
N MET A 29 -16.60 -4.98 -11.06
CA MET A 29 -17.33 -6.25 -11.10
C MET A 29 -17.70 -6.75 -9.70
N SER A 30 -16.80 -6.62 -8.72
CA SER A 30 -17.08 -6.99 -7.33
C SER A 30 -18.14 -6.09 -6.69
N LEU A 31 -18.14 -4.79 -7.01
CA LEU A 31 -19.17 -3.85 -6.57
C LEU A 31 -20.53 -4.14 -7.22
N GLN A 32 -20.54 -4.50 -8.50
CA GLN A 32 -21.76 -4.90 -9.21
C GLN A 32 -22.39 -6.17 -8.61
N ALA A 33 -21.56 -7.12 -8.16
CA ALA A 33 -22.02 -8.30 -7.44
C ALA A 33 -22.65 -7.97 -6.06
N ALA A 34 -22.39 -6.77 -5.52
CA ALA A 34 -23.00 -6.25 -4.31
C ALA A 34 -24.27 -5.41 -4.59
N ASP A 35 -24.95 -5.67 -5.70
CA ASP A 35 -26.16 -4.96 -6.17
C ASP A 35 -25.96 -3.47 -6.50
N ILE A 36 -24.71 -3.03 -6.73
CA ILE A 36 -24.47 -1.66 -7.21
C ILE A 36 -24.80 -1.60 -8.71
N PRO A 37 -25.71 -0.70 -9.15
CA PRO A 37 -26.11 -0.61 -10.54
C PRO A 37 -24.93 -0.23 -11.43
N ALA A 38 -24.84 -0.91 -12.58
CA ALA A 38 -23.76 -0.75 -13.56
C ALA A 38 -23.86 0.57 -14.34
N THR A 39 -23.68 1.67 -13.63
CA THR A 39 -23.68 3.03 -14.17
C THR A 39 -22.26 3.48 -14.50
N ASP A 40 -22.11 4.42 -15.43
CA ASP A 40 -20.80 5.02 -15.71
C ASP A 40 -20.22 5.78 -14.50
N GLN A 41 -21.09 6.25 -13.61
CA GLN A 41 -20.68 6.82 -12.33
C GLN A 41 -20.01 5.77 -11.43
N ALA A 42 -20.56 4.56 -11.33
CA ALA A 42 -19.98 3.48 -10.55
C ALA A 42 -18.63 3.00 -11.14
N ARG A 43 -18.47 3.00 -12.47
CA ARG A 43 -17.17 2.75 -13.11
C ARG A 43 -16.13 3.81 -12.75
N ARG A 44 -16.48 5.09 -12.87
CA ARG A 44 -15.60 6.20 -12.46
C ARG A 44 -15.23 6.13 -10.99
N PHE A 45 -16.21 5.85 -10.13
CA PHE A 45 -15.98 5.66 -8.70
C PHE A 45 -15.00 4.52 -8.41
N ALA A 46 -15.15 3.37 -9.06
CA ALA A 46 -14.21 2.25 -8.91
C ALA A 46 -12.79 2.65 -9.35
N HIS A 47 -12.66 3.41 -10.44
CA HIS A 47 -11.37 3.90 -10.92
C HIS A 47 -10.69 4.86 -9.93
N ASP A 48 -11.44 5.85 -9.44
CA ASP A 48 -10.93 6.83 -8.46
C ASP A 48 -10.61 6.16 -7.12
N LEU A 49 -11.46 5.24 -6.66
CA LEU A 49 -11.25 4.49 -5.43
C LEU A 49 -9.99 3.61 -5.52
N PHE A 50 -9.82 2.91 -6.64
CA PHE A 50 -8.64 2.06 -6.87
C PHE A 50 -7.32 2.85 -6.92
N ALA A 51 -7.37 4.11 -7.40
CA ALA A 51 -6.23 5.02 -7.42
C ALA A 51 -5.94 5.62 -6.03
N ARG A 52 -6.98 5.91 -5.25
CA ARG A 52 -6.88 6.62 -3.96
C ARG A 52 -6.61 5.70 -2.77
N VAL A 53 -7.01 4.43 -2.85
CA VAL A 53 -6.78 3.46 -1.79
C VAL A 53 -5.29 3.05 -1.79
N PRO A 54 -4.58 3.16 -0.65
CA PRO A 54 -3.20 2.74 -0.54
C PRO A 54 -3.13 1.22 -0.69
N ARG A 55 -2.82 0.76 -1.90
CA ARG A 55 -2.61 -0.66 -2.17
C ARG A 55 -1.21 -1.03 -1.73
N LYS A 56 -1.05 -2.24 -1.17
CA LYS A 56 0.26 -2.87 -1.06
C LYS A 56 0.74 -3.18 -2.48
N VAL A 57 1.27 -2.17 -3.16
CA VAL A 57 2.16 -2.40 -4.30
C VAL A 57 3.24 -3.31 -3.76
N LYS A 58 3.31 -4.54 -4.30
CA LYS A 58 4.50 -5.35 -4.14
C LYS A 58 5.63 -4.45 -4.61
N ALA A 59 6.43 -3.96 -3.67
CA ALA A 59 7.60 -3.15 -3.98
C ALA A 59 8.27 -3.82 -5.17
N SER A 60 8.38 -3.07 -6.26
CA SER A 60 9.01 -3.56 -7.47
C SER A 60 10.36 -4.15 -7.07
N SER A 61 10.83 -5.19 -7.76
CA SER A 61 12.13 -5.80 -7.44
C SER A 61 13.25 -4.74 -7.37
N THR A 62 13.09 -3.65 -8.12
CA THR A 62 13.91 -2.44 -8.10
C THR A 62 13.87 -1.69 -6.76
N GLU A 63 12.70 -1.39 -6.21
CA GLU A 63 12.56 -0.68 -4.91
C GLU A 63 13.05 -1.53 -3.73
N LYS A 64 12.86 -2.86 -3.79
CA LYS A 64 13.46 -3.79 -2.81
C LYS A 64 14.98 -3.82 -2.91
N ALA A 65 15.53 -3.81 -4.12
CA ALA A 65 16.98 -3.78 -4.33
C ALA A 65 17.59 -2.45 -3.86
N GLN A 66 16.88 -1.33 -4.03
CA GLN A 66 17.34 -0.02 -3.60
C GLN A 66 17.36 0.10 -2.07
N ARG A 67 16.30 -0.30 -1.36
CA ARG A 67 16.30 -0.32 0.12
C ARG A 67 17.41 -1.18 0.71
N LYS A 68 17.67 -2.36 0.11
CA LYS A 68 18.76 -3.24 0.57
C LYS A 68 20.15 -2.62 0.37
N ARG A 69 20.35 -1.80 -0.68
CA ARG A 69 21.60 -1.07 -0.91
C ARG A 69 21.76 0.07 0.09
N GLU A 70 20.71 0.84 0.33
CA GLU A 70 20.71 1.93 1.30
C GLU A 70 21.00 1.43 2.72
N GLU A 71 20.41 0.31 3.14
CA GLU A 71 20.71 -0.33 4.44
C GLU A 71 22.17 -0.81 4.55
N ALA A 72 22.75 -1.33 3.47
CA ALA A 72 24.14 -1.80 3.46
C ALA A 72 25.12 -0.64 3.58
N GLU A 73 24.86 0.47 2.89
CA GLU A 73 25.72 1.66 2.92
C GLU A 73 25.69 2.35 4.29
N VAL A 74 24.52 2.44 4.93
CA VAL A 74 24.39 3.00 6.29
C VAL A 74 25.13 2.15 7.32
N SER A 75 25.05 0.82 7.21
CA SER A 75 25.80 -0.10 8.09
C SER A 75 27.31 0.05 7.92
N LYS A 76 27.77 0.24 6.68
CA LYS A 76 29.19 0.39 6.37
C LYS A 76 29.76 1.72 6.88
N MET A 77 29.00 2.81 6.72
CA MET A 77 29.38 4.12 7.29
C MET A 77 29.42 4.10 8.82
N ARG A 78 28.46 3.43 9.48
CA ARG A 78 28.49 3.28 10.94
C ARG A 78 29.72 2.52 11.43
N LYS A 79 30.03 1.37 10.81
CA LYS A 79 31.21 0.59 11.19
C LYS A 79 32.52 1.35 10.97
N ALA A 80 32.62 2.10 9.87
CA ALA A 80 33.78 2.94 9.63
C ALA A 80 33.91 4.02 10.71
N ASN A 81 32.82 4.71 11.03
CA ASN A 81 32.81 5.76 12.06
C ASN A 81 33.18 5.21 13.45
N GLU A 82 32.63 4.05 13.85
CA GLU A 82 32.99 3.36 15.09
C GLU A 82 34.48 2.97 15.13
N SER A 83 35.03 2.46 14.01
CA SER A 83 36.47 2.13 13.95
C SER A 83 37.39 3.35 14.03
N TYR A 84 36.96 4.51 13.52
CA TYR A 84 37.72 5.75 13.65
C TYR A 84 37.67 6.30 15.08
N SER A 85 36.53 6.19 15.78
CA SER A 85 36.42 6.59 17.19
C SER A 85 37.35 5.79 18.08
N LEU A 86 37.42 4.46 17.87
CA LEU A 86 38.23 3.56 18.69
C LEU A 86 39.74 3.77 18.49
N LEU A 87 40.17 4.19 17.30
CA LEU A 87 41.57 4.55 17.02
C LEU A 87 41.97 5.91 17.59
N LEU A 88 41.02 6.80 17.88
CA LEU A 88 41.30 8.13 18.45
C LEU A 88 41.40 8.12 19.99
N GLU A 89 40.94 7.06 20.64
CA GLU A 89 40.95 6.91 22.11
C GLU A 89 42.25 6.27 22.64
N ASP A 90 43.17 5.85 21.77
CA ASP A 90 44.42 5.14 22.12
C ASP A 90 45.70 6.03 22.06
N ASP A 91 45.57 7.36 21.90
CA ASP A 91 46.66 8.36 21.93
C ASP A 91 46.46 9.33 23.13
#